data_AF-A0A1Q2SI39-F1
#
_entry.id   AF-A0A1Q2SI39-F1
#
_cell.length_a   1.000
_cell.length_b   1.000
_cell.length_c   1.000
_cell.angle_alpha   90.00
_cell.angle_beta   90.00
_cell.angle_gamma   90.00
#
_symmetry.space_group_name_H-M   'P 1'
#
loop_
_entity.id
_entity.type
_entity.pdbx_description
1 polymer ?
#
loop_
_entity_poly.entity_id
_entity_poly.type
_entity_poly.pdbx_seq_one_letter_code
_entity_poly.pdbx_strand_id
1 'polypeptide(L)'
;MKFVLIACLGSLALAQQEPALQGPGPFIRDLTADTLRDFPDLCFSSTNFRLHLENQSWSLFPFCGRADCVKKGDNFVERVHDCGPQPKNGADCTISNLAELQRNDTILEYPACCPKYTCPEGITLQYPTEKEIQAEIEKQTQTALQAAKEAAAARESAGSA
;
A
#
# COMPACT_ATOMS: atom_id res chain seq x y z
N MET A 1 9.68 -31.80 61.95
CA MET A 1 10.72 -30.96 61.33
C MET A 1 11.06 -31.51 59.95
N LYS A 2 10.65 -30.81 58.90
CA LYS A 2 11.21 -30.98 57.54
C LYS A 2 10.85 -29.71 56.76
N PHE A 3 11.75 -28.73 56.80
CA PHE A 3 11.68 -27.52 56.00
C PHE A 3 12.14 -27.89 54.58
N VAL A 4 11.25 -27.77 53.61
CA VAL A 4 11.60 -27.87 52.18
C VAL A 4 11.69 -26.44 51.65
N LEU A 5 12.92 -25.95 51.57
CA LEU A 5 13.28 -24.71 50.86
C LEU A 5 13.29 -25.01 49.36
N ILE A 6 12.28 -24.53 48.63
CA ILE A 6 12.26 -24.56 47.17
C ILE A 6 12.88 -23.26 46.68
N ALA A 7 14.09 -23.36 46.13
CA ALA A 7 14.80 -22.26 45.49
C ALA A 7 14.14 -21.92 44.14
N CYS A 8 13.55 -20.72 44.05
CA CYS A 8 13.13 -20.13 42.78
C CYS A 8 14.37 -19.72 41.97
N LEU A 9 14.81 -20.61 41.07
CA LEU A 9 15.70 -20.25 39.98
C LEU A 9 14.94 -19.37 39.00
N GLY A 10 15.15 -18.06 39.09
CA GLY A 10 14.63 -17.08 38.15
C GLY A 10 15.20 -17.33 36.76
N SER A 11 14.34 -17.78 35.83
CA SER A 11 14.64 -17.75 34.41
C SER A 11 14.65 -16.29 33.97
N LEU A 12 15.85 -15.70 33.81
CA LEU A 12 16.00 -14.47 33.06
C LEU A 12 15.63 -14.76 31.60
N ALA A 13 14.41 -14.38 31.22
CA ALA A 13 14.00 -14.27 29.83
C ALA A 13 14.80 -13.10 29.21
N LEU A 14 15.86 -13.42 28.47
CA LEU A 14 16.44 -12.49 27.50
C LEU A 14 15.44 -12.39 26.34
N ALA A 15 14.50 -11.44 26.46
CA ALA A 15 13.73 -10.97 25.33
C ALA A 15 14.71 -10.33 24.34
N GLN A 16 15.07 -11.06 23.29
CA GLN A 16 15.69 -10.47 22.11
C GLN A 16 14.64 -9.55 21.51
N GLN A 17 14.79 -8.26 21.76
CA GLN A 17 13.98 -7.22 21.15
C GLN A 17 14.44 -7.15 19.70
N GLU A 18 13.80 -7.93 18.83
CA GLU A 18 13.97 -7.76 17.40
C GLU A 18 13.67 -6.28 17.08
N PRO A 19 14.53 -5.60 16.30
CA PRO A 19 14.26 -4.23 15.92
C PRO A 19 12.87 -4.19 15.31
N ALA A 20 11.97 -3.42 15.94
CA ALA A 20 10.59 -3.32 15.50
C ALA A 20 10.61 -2.96 14.02
N LEU A 21 10.12 -3.87 13.17
CA LEU A 21 10.01 -3.65 11.74
C LEU A 21 9.03 -2.48 11.54
N GLN A 22 9.56 -1.26 11.39
CA GLN A 22 8.76 -0.05 11.17
C GLN A 22 8.42 -0.02 9.69
N GLY A 23 7.45 -0.82 9.30
CA GLY A 23 6.82 -0.73 7.99
C GLY A 23 5.51 0.05 8.08
N PRO A 24 5.05 0.67 6.99
CA PRO A 24 3.63 0.96 6.88
C PRO A 24 2.92 -0.39 6.98
N GLY A 25 2.23 -0.64 8.10
CA GLY A 25 1.38 -1.80 8.26
C GLY A 25 0.36 -1.88 7.12
N PRO A 26 -0.41 -2.99 6.98
CA PRO A 26 -1.30 -3.17 5.85
C PRO A 26 -2.23 -1.96 5.69
N PHE A 27 -2.02 -1.18 4.63
CA PHE A 27 -2.84 0.00 4.34
C PHE A 27 -4.06 -0.47 3.56
N ILE A 28 -5.25 -0.14 4.05
CA ILE A 28 -6.51 -0.59 3.48
C ILE A 28 -7.29 0.64 3.05
N ARG A 29 -7.70 0.67 1.78
CA ARG A 29 -8.58 1.71 1.23
C ARG A 29 -9.67 1.08 0.37
N ASP A 30 -10.88 1.59 0.48
CA ASP A 30 -11.99 1.20 -0.39
C ASP A 30 -12.02 2.18 -1.58
N LEU A 31 -11.84 1.65 -2.79
CA LEU A 31 -12.13 2.36 -4.03
C LEU A 31 -13.53 2.00 -4.49
N THR A 32 -14.21 2.91 -5.18
CA THR A 32 -15.46 2.54 -5.87
C THR A 32 -15.09 1.49 -6.91
N ALA A 33 -15.74 0.32 -6.89
CA ALA A 33 -15.43 -0.71 -7.87
C ALA A 33 -15.88 -0.25 -9.25
N ASP A 34 -15.03 -0.46 -10.25
CA ASP A 34 -15.50 -0.42 -11.63
C ASP A 34 -16.47 -1.57 -11.82
N THR A 35 -17.70 -1.25 -12.21
CA THR A 35 -18.71 -2.23 -12.59
C THR A 35 -19.01 -2.03 -14.06
N LEU A 36 -19.01 -3.11 -14.83
CA LEU A 36 -19.34 -3.03 -16.25
C LEU A 36 -20.86 -3.03 -16.41
N ARG A 37 -21.36 -2.30 -17.42
CA ARG A 37 -22.80 -2.21 -17.72
C ARG A 37 -23.48 -3.58 -17.78
N ASP A 38 -22.83 -4.55 -18.41
CA ASP A 38 -23.37 -5.90 -18.62
C ASP A 38 -23.13 -6.83 -17.41
N PHE A 39 -22.32 -6.41 -16.45
CA PHE A 39 -21.93 -7.17 -15.27
C PHE A 39 -22.00 -6.30 -13.99
N PRO A 40 -23.19 -5.78 -13.63
CA PRO A 40 -23.35 -4.85 -12.51
C PRO A 40 -23.07 -5.48 -11.14
N ASP A 41 -23.16 -6.81 -11.04
CA ASP A 41 -22.95 -7.58 -9.81
C ASP A 41 -21.51 -8.11 -9.64
N LEU A 42 -20.57 -7.64 -10.47
CA LEU A 42 -19.16 -8.08 -10.46
C LEU A 42 -18.23 -6.87 -10.39
N CYS A 43 -17.13 -6.99 -9.62
CA CYS A 43 -16.05 -6.01 -9.69
C CYS A 43 -15.19 -6.26 -10.93
N PHE A 44 -14.84 -5.21 -11.65
CA PHE A 44 -13.87 -5.24 -12.73
C PHE A 44 -12.49 -4.78 -12.24
N SER A 45 -11.47 -5.60 -12.48
CA SER A 45 -10.08 -5.27 -12.19
C SER A 45 -9.40 -4.68 -13.41
N SER A 46 -8.95 -3.43 -13.30
CA SER A 46 -8.17 -2.77 -14.35
C SER A 46 -6.74 -3.30 -14.46
N THR A 47 -6.19 -3.88 -13.39
CA THR A 47 -4.80 -4.40 -13.38
C THR A 47 -4.65 -5.71 -14.12
N ASN A 48 -5.66 -6.58 -14.09
CA ASN A 48 -5.61 -7.89 -14.75
C ASN A 48 -6.69 -8.10 -15.82
N PHE A 49 -7.57 -7.10 -16.04
CA PHE A 49 -8.69 -7.12 -16.99
C PHE A 49 -9.68 -8.28 -16.77
N ARG A 50 -10.01 -8.60 -15.52
CA ARG A 50 -10.95 -9.68 -15.17
C ARG A 50 -12.10 -9.18 -14.30
N LEU A 51 -13.19 -9.94 -14.37
CA LEU A 51 -14.33 -9.81 -13.48
C LEU A 51 -14.16 -10.71 -12.26
N HIS A 52 -14.49 -10.17 -11.09
CA HIS A 52 -14.36 -10.83 -9.80
C HIS A 52 -15.72 -10.87 -9.11
N LEU A 53 -16.05 -12.05 -8.59
CA LEU A 53 -17.21 -12.25 -7.72
C LEU A 53 -16.97 -11.60 -6.35
N GLU A 54 -18.04 -11.36 -5.62
CA GLU A 54 -17.97 -10.94 -4.22
C GLU A 54 -17.03 -11.87 -3.43
N ASN A 55 -16.18 -11.27 -2.59
CA ASN A 55 -15.15 -11.92 -1.77
C ASN A 55 -14.00 -12.59 -2.54
N GLN A 56 -13.89 -12.39 -3.86
CA GLN A 56 -12.69 -12.77 -4.59
C GLN A 56 -11.60 -11.71 -4.45
N SER A 57 -10.36 -12.19 -4.42
CA SER A 57 -9.15 -11.39 -4.35
C SER A 57 -8.32 -11.51 -5.62
N TRP A 58 -7.57 -10.47 -5.96
CA TRP A 58 -6.57 -10.49 -7.03
C TRP A 58 -5.31 -9.71 -6.69
N SER A 59 -4.21 -10.08 -7.33
CA SER A 59 -2.96 -9.33 -7.28
C SER A 59 -3.08 -8.02 -8.06
N LEU A 60 -2.47 -6.95 -7.54
CA LEU A 60 -2.35 -5.66 -8.22
C LEU A 60 -1.05 -5.51 -9.03
N PHE A 61 -0.28 -6.59 -9.20
CA PHE A 61 0.93 -6.59 -10.04
C PHE A 61 0.67 -5.87 -11.39
N PRO A 62 1.53 -4.93 -11.82
CA PRO A 62 2.90 -4.65 -11.34
C PRO A 62 3.00 -3.75 -10.09
N PHE A 63 1.89 -3.32 -9.50
CA PHE A 63 1.90 -2.59 -8.24
C PHE A 63 1.96 -3.56 -7.06
N CYS A 64 2.60 -3.14 -5.95
CA CYS A 64 2.62 -3.96 -4.75
C CYS A 64 1.31 -3.80 -3.95
N GLY A 65 0.38 -4.71 -4.19
CA GLY A 65 -0.86 -4.78 -3.45
C GLY A 65 -1.73 -5.96 -3.84
N ARG A 66 -2.82 -6.14 -3.11
CA ARG A 66 -3.92 -7.05 -3.42
C ARG A 66 -5.22 -6.26 -3.34
N ALA A 67 -6.18 -6.61 -4.17
CA ALA A 67 -7.53 -6.09 -4.04
C ALA A 67 -8.53 -7.20 -3.79
N ASP A 68 -9.60 -6.85 -3.09
CA ASP A 68 -10.73 -7.72 -2.78
C ASP A 68 -12.03 -7.08 -3.31
N CYS A 69 -12.90 -7.86 -3.93
CA CYS A 69 -14.23 -7.39 -4.35
C CYS A 69 -15.19 -7.48 -3.16
N VAL A 70 -15.64 -6.34 -2.65
CA VAL A 70 -16.46 -6.29 -1.43
C VAL A 70 -17.80 -5.61 -1.71
N LYS A 71 -18.91 -6.24 -1.33
CA LYS A 71 -20.23 -5.61 -1.38
C LYS A 71 -20.42 -4.66 -0.19
N LYS A 72 -20.82 -3.41 -0.45
CA LYS A 72 -21.03 -2.37 0.56
C LYS A 72 -22.36 -1.66 0.30
N GLY A 73 -23.42 -2.15 0.94
CA GLY A 73 -24.79 -1.74 0.65
C GLY A 73 -25.19 -2.22 -0.75
N ASP A 74 -25.71 -1.31 -1.57
CA ASP A 74 -26.13 -1.61 -2.95
C ASP A 74 -24.99 -1.53 -3.97
N ASN A 75 -23.80 -1.10 -3.57
CA ASN A 75 -22.64 -0.93 -4.45
C ASN A 75 -21.52 -1.92 -4.12
N PHE A 76 -20.63 -2.14 -5.09
CA PHE A 76 -19.37 -2.84 -4.88
C PHE A 76 -18.22 -1.86 -4.68
N VAL A 77 -17.26 -2.26 -3.86
CA VAL A 77 -15.99 -1.56 -3.67
C VAL A 77 -14.84 -2.51 -3.95
N GLU A 78 -13.79 -1.96 -4.55
CA GLU A 78 -12.49 -2.61 -4.63
C GLU A 78 -11.73 -2.24 -3.36
N ARG A 79 -11.62 -3.19 -2.42
CA ARG A 79 -10.83 -3.00 -1.20
C ARG A 79 -9.38 -3.30 -1.51
N VAL A 80 -8.58 -2.25 -1.59
CA VAL A 80 -7.14 -2.32 -1.87
C VAL A 80 -6.37 -2.46 -0.56
N HIS A 81 -5.49 -3.46 -0.54
CA HIS A 81 -4.46 -3.69 0.45
C HIS A 81 -3.10 -3.40 -0.20
N ASP A 82 -2.42 -2.36 0.25
CA ASP A 82 -1.11 -1.98 -0.28
C ASP A 82 -0.13 -1.60 0.84
N CYS A 83 1.05 -1.15 0.43
CA CYS A 83 2.10 -0.73 1.36
C CYS A 83 1.90 0.69 1.91
N GLY A 84 0.82 1.39 1.59
CA GLY A 84 0.57 2.74 2.07
C GLY A 84 1.56 3.80 1.56
N PRO A 85 1.50 5.01 2.12
CA PRO A 85 2.33 6.13 1.71
C PRO A 85 3.80 5.91 2.08
N GLN A 86 4.69 6.47 1.27
CA GLN A 86 6.12 6.49 1.56
C GLN A 86 6.42 7.40 2.76
N PRO A 87 7.36 7.03 3.64
CA PRO A 87 7.74 7.88 4.77
C PRO A 87 8.48 9.14 4.29
N LYS A 88 8.22 10.26 4.96
CA LYS A 88 8.84 11.57 4.68
C LYS A 88 10.35 11.55 4.89
N ASN A 89 10.78 10.87 5.95
CA ASN A 89 12.18 10.71 6.33
C ASN A 89 12.73 9.33 5.97
N GLY A 90 12.20 8.71 4.90
CA GLY A 90 12.64 7.38 4.46
C GLY A 90 14.13 7.29 4.11
N ALA A 91 14.75 8.41 3.70
CA ALA A 91 16.17 8.48 3.41
C ALA A 91 17.08 8.32 4.65
N ASP A 92 16.53 8.51 5.85
CA ASP A 92 17.26 8.33 7.11
C ASP A 92 17.33 6.85 7.53
N CYS A 93 16.67 5.96 6.79
CA CYS A 93 16.58 4.53 7.06
C CYS A 93 17.01 3.70 5.85
N THR A 94 17.41 2.45 6.10
CA THR A 94 17.77 1.49 5.05
C THR A 94 16.58 0.58 4.72
N ILE A 95 16.34 0.27 3.44
CA ILE A 95 15.37 -0.75 3.04
C ILE A 95 16.05 -2.12 3.08
N SER A 96 15.72 -2.93 4.08
CA SER A 96 16.40 -4.21 4.36
C SER A 96 16.15 -5.28 3.29
N ASN A 97 15.00 -5.25 2.62
CA ASN A 97 14.68 -6.17 1.53
C ASN A 97 14.92 -5.55 0.13
N LEU A 98 15.70 -4.48 0.01
CA LEU A 98 15.91 -3.79 -1.27
C LEU A 98 16.44 -4.73 -2.37
N ALA A 99 17.39 -5.60 -2.01
CA ALA A 99 17.96 -6.58 -2.95
C ALA A 99 16.90 -7.54 -3.50
N GLU A 100 15.92 -7.94 -2.67
CA GLU A 100 14.80 -8.81 -3.08
C GLU A 100 13.82 -8.05 -4.00
N LEU A 101 13.52 -6.79 -3.65
CA LEU A 101 12.62 -5.92 -4.42
C LEU A 101 13.18 -5.56 -5.81
N GLN A 102 14.50 -5.57 -5.97
CA GLN A 102 15.17 -5.25 -7.23
C GLN A 102 15.47 -6.47 -8.11
N ARG A 103 15.10 -7.69 -7.68
CA ARG A 103 15.30 -8.87 -8.51
C ARG A 103 14.29 -8.89 -9.65
N ASN A 104 14.76 -9.31 -10.83
CA ASN A 104 13.93 -9.43 -12.03
C ASN A 104 13.48 -10.88 -12.31
N ASP A 105 13.96 -11.85 -11.52
CA ASP A 105 13.74 -13.29 -11.73
C ASP A 105 12.48 -13.82 -11.01
N THR A 106 11.91 -13.03 -10.11
CA THR A 106 10.83 -13.46 -9.22
C THR A 106 9.86 -12.32 -8.99
N ILE A 107 8.56 -12.60 -9.13
CA ILE A 107 7.51 -11.67 -8.73
C ILE A 107 7.25 -11.85 -7.24
N LEU A 108 7.40 -10.77 -6.48
CA LEU A 108 6.98 -10.72 -5.08
C LEU A 108 5.52 -10.28 -5.02
N GLU A 109 4.68 -11.11 -4.42
CA GLU A 109 3.27 -10.78 -4.17
C GLU A 109 3.12 -9.99 -2.87
N TYR A 110 2.03 -9.25 -2.74
CA TYR A 110 1.69 -8.61 -1.47
C TYR A 110 1.46 -9.66 -0.37
N PRO A 111 1.98 -9.46 0.87
CA PRO A 111 2.69 -8.28 1.38
C PRO A 111 4.23 -8.33 1.23
N ALA A 112 4.78 -9.37 0.59
CA ALA A 112 6.23 -9.56 0.48
C ALA A 112 6.93 -8.50 -0.39
N CYS A 113 6.21 -7.90 -1.35
CA CYS A 113 6.72 -6.80 -2.17
C CYS A 113 6.78 -5.43 -1.47
N CYS A 114 6.39 -5.32 -0.19
CA CYS A 114 6.46 -4.05 0.52
C CYS A 114 7.88 -3.74 1.03
N PRO A 115 8.32 -2.47 1.02
CA PRO A 115 9.60 -2.08 1.57
C PRO A 115 9.63 -2.23 3.09
N LYS A 116 10.68 -2.88 3.60
CA LYS A 116 10.93 -3.08 5.02
C LYS A 116 12.04 -2.14 5.48
N TYR A 117 11.69 -1.12 6.26
CA TYR A 117 12.67 -0.14 6.72
C TYR A 117 13.35 -0.57 8.02
N THR A 118 14.65 -0.35 8.07
CA THR A 118 15.51 -0.50 9.23
C THR A 118 16.15 0.86 9.51
N CYS A 119 15.78 1.47 10.63
CA CYS A 119 16.22 2.81 11.03
C CYS A 119 17.28 2.74 12.14
N PRO A 120 18.24 3.68 12.19
CA PRO A 120 19.16 3.83 13.31
C PRO A 120 18.43 4.12 14.64
N GLU A 121 19.11 3.86 15.77
CA GLU A 121 18.53 4.13 17.10
C GLU A 121 18.10 5.61 17.24
N GLY A 122 16.90 5.82 17.78
CA GLY A 122 16.32 7.16 17.96
C GLY A 122 15.62 7.73 16.72
N ILE A 123 15.70 7.08 15.56
CA ILE A 123 14.98 7.49 14.35
C ILE A 123 13.67 6.70 14.24
N THR A 124 12.56 7.42 14.08
CA THR A 124 11.24 6.84 13.81
C THR A 124 10.72 7.38 12.49
N LEU A 125 10.13 6.51 11.67
CA LEU A 125 9.54 6.93 10.41
C LEU A 125 8.32 7.83 10.64
N GLN A 126 8.28 8.92 9.89
CA GLN A 126 7.18 9.86 9.83
C GLN A 126 6.46 9.71 8.50
N TYR A 127 5.16 9.46 8.55
CA TYR A 127 4.34 9.33 7.36
C TYR A 127 3.53 10.61 7.10
N PRO A 128 3.17 10.89 5.83
CA PRO A 128 2.17 11.90 5.49
C PRO A 128 0.86 11.67 6.24
N THR A 129 0.30 12.75 6.77
CA THR A 129 -1.07 12.76 7.31
C THR A 129 -2.09 12.75 6.18
N GLU A 130 -3.32 12.35 6.47
CA GLU A 130 -4.43 12.38 5.50
C GLU A 130 -4.59 13.75 4.82
N LYS A 131 -4.46 14.83 5.60
CA LYS A 131 -4.56 16.20 5.08
C LYS A 131 -3.43 16.55 4.11
N GLU A 132 -2.21 16.07 4.37
CA GLU A 132 -1.08 16.28 3.48
C GLU A 132 -1.21 15.46 2.20
N ILE A 133 -1.72 14.23 2.29
CA ILE A 133 -2.03 13.39 1.13
C ILE A 133 -3.08 14.08 0.26
N GLN A 134 -4.17 14.55 0.86
CA GLN A 134 -5.25 15.23 0.14
C GLN A 134 -4.77 16.53 -0.52
N ALA A 135 -3.98 17.35 0.18
CA ALA A 135 -3.41 18.56 -0.38
C ALA A 135 -2.51 18.29 -1.59
N GLU A 136 -1.72 17.22 -1.56
CA GLU A 136 -0.88 16.82 -2.69
C GLU A 136 -1.73 16.29 -3.86
N ILE A 137 -2.77 15.49 -3.60
CA ILE A 137 -3.72 15.02 -4.63
C ILE A 137 -4.38 16.21 -5.34
N GLU A 138 -4.85 17.21 -4.58
CA GLU A 138 -5.49 18.41 -5.14
C GLU A 138 -4.52 19.19 -6.02
N LYS A 139 -3.29 19.40 -5.55
CA LYS A 139 -2.23 20.06 -6.31
C LYS A 139 -1.91 19.32 -7.61
N GLN A 140 -1.78 17.99 -7.56
CA GLN A 140 -1.52 17.17 -8.74
C GLN A 140 -2.69 17.22 -9.73
N THR A 141 -3.93 17.17 -9.22
CA THR A 141 -5.15 17.27 -10.03
C THR A 141 -5.23 18.62 -10.74
N GLN A 142 -4.96 19.72 -10.03
CA GLN A 142 -4.93 21.06 -10.63
C GLN A 142 -3.85 21.18 -11.71
N THR A 143 -2.67 20.61 -11.45
CA THR A 143 -1.55 20.60 -12.41
C THR A 143 -1.92 19.80 -13.66
N ALA A 144 -2.49 18.60 -13.49
CA ALA A 144 -2.92 17.76 -14.61
C ALA A 144 -4.04 18.42 -15.43
N LEU A 145 -4.99 19.09 -14.76
CA LEU A 145 -6.04 19.84 -15.43
C LEU A 145 -5.48 21.00 -16.26
N GLN A 146 -4.51 21.73 -15.71
CA GLN A 146 -3.86 22.82 -16.44
C GLN A 146 -3.12 22.29 -17.67
N ALA A 147 -2.33 21.22 -17.52
CA ALA A 147 -1.63 20.58 -18.64
C ALA A 147 -2.61 20.07 -19.72
N ALA A 148 -3.76 19.51 -19.31
CA ALA A 148 -4.80 19.05 -20.25
C ALA A 148 -5.41 20.21 -21.04
N LYS A 149 -5.66 21.36 -20.41
CA LYS A 149 -6.16 22.56 -21.09
C LYS A 149 -5.15 23.12 -22.09
N GLU A 150 -3.88 23.18 -21.71
CA GLU A 150 -2.80 23.62 -22.61
C GLU A 150 -2.64 22.69 -23.80
N ALA A 151 -2.69 21.37 -23.57
CA ALA A 151 -2.64 20.37 -24.64
C ALA A 151 -3.85 20.45 -25.58
N ALA A 152 -5.05 20.74 -25.06
CA ALA A 152 -6.24 20.95 -25.87
C ALA A 152 -6.12 22.20 -26.75
N ALA A 153 -5.72 23.33 -26.17
CA ALA A 153 -5.50 24.57 -26.91
C ALA A 153 -4.43 24.43 -28.01
N ALA A 154 -3.33 23.70 -27.72
CA ALA A 154 -2.30 23.40 -28.72
C ALA A 154 -2.85 22.58 -29.90
N ARG A 155 -3.68 21.55 -29.63
CA ARG A 155 -4.31 20.73 -30.69
C ARG A 155 -5.28 21.54 -31.55
N GLU A 156 -6.06 22.42 -30.96
CA GLU A 156 -6.96 23.34 -31.69
C GLU A 156 -6.19 24.29 -32.61
N SER A 157 -5.05 24.79 -32.14
CA SER A 157 -4.19 25.66 -32.95
C SER A 157 -3.48 24.92 -34.09
N ALA A 158 -3.15 23.64 -33.91
CA ALA A 158 -2.50 22.81 -34.92
C ALA A 158 -3.47 22.25 -35.98
N GLY A 159 -4.75 22.05 -35.63
CA GLY A 159 -5.79 21.59 -36.57
C GLY A 159 -6.42 22.69 -37.41
N SER A 160 -6.06 23.96 -37.17
CA SER A 160 -6.56 25.14 -37.89
C SER A 160 -5.56 25.69 -38.93
N ALA A 161 -4.49 24.94 -39.22
CA ALA A 161 -3.44 25.28 -40.19
C ALA A 161 -3.52 24.43 -41.45
#